data_AF-A0A371JLS6-F1
#
_entry.id   AF-A0A371JLS6-F1
#
_cell.length_a   1.000
_cell.length_b   1.000
_cell.length_c   1.000
_cell.angle_alpha   90.00
_cell.angle_beta   90.00
_cell.angle_gamma   90.00
#
_symmetry.space_group_name_H-M   'P 1'
#
loop_
_entity.id
_entity.type
_entity.pdbx_description
1 polymer ?
#
loop_
_entity_poly.entity_id
_entity_poly.type
_entity_poly.pdbx_seq_one_letter_code
_entity_poly.pdbx_strand_id
1 'polypeptide(L)'
;MSLLTVLPLQAQIGGIEDSVNEISDTIRVIFPIILGVIFLIGFLFNAGHFFGENADMKRGITRVLVFVLIAGAVVGIFTYLITLVV
;
A
#
# COMPACT_ATOMS: atom_id res chain seq x y z
N MET A 1 -4.44 -47.86 15.56
CA MET A 1 -4.45 -47.31 14.18
C MET A 1 -5.42 -46.14 14.09
N SER A 2 -5.08 -44.97 14.66
CA SER A 2 -5.94 -43.77 14.57
C SER A 2 -5.13 -42.46 14.71
N LEU A 3 -3.87 -42.45 14.27
CA LEU A 3 -2.99 -41.27 14.32
C LEU A 3 -2.53 -40.80 12.92
N LEU A 4 -2.84 -41.55 11.86
CA LEU A 4 -2.38 -41.29 10.50
C LEU A 4 -3.37 -40.49 9.63
N THR A 5 -4.57 -40.19 10.13
CA THR A 5 -5.62 -39.50 9.36
C THR A 5 -5.66 -37.98 9.58
N VAL A 6 -4.87 -37.42 10.50
CA VAL A 6 -4.88 -35.97 10.83
C VAL A 6 -3.77 -35.19 10.10
N LEU A 7 -2.76 -35.86 9.54
CA LEU A 7 -1.61 -35.22 8.88
C LEU A 7 -1.90 -34.49 7.55
N PRO A 8 -2.80 -34.94 6.64
CA PRO A 8 -2.95 -34.26 5.35
C PRO A 8 -3.57 -32.87 5.48
N LEU A 9 -4.42 -32.63 6.49
CA LEU A 9 -5.04 -31.33 6.71
C LEU A 9 -4.02 -30.27 7.17
N GLN A 10 -3.08 -30.63 8.05
CA GLN A 10 -2.06 -29.70 8.55
C GLN A 10 -1.03 -29.33 7.48
N ALA A 11 -0.64 -30.27 6.60
CA ALA A 11 0.27 -30.00 5.50
C ALA A 11 -0.35 -29.06 4.43
N GLN A 12 -1.66 -29.19 4.20
CA GLN A 12 -2.38 -28.33 3.26
C GLN A 12 -2.63 -26.91 3.80
N ILE A 13 -2.85 -26.78 5.11
CA ILE A 13 -2.97 -25.47 5.78
C ILE A 13 -1.60 -24.76 5.81
N GLY A 14 -0.52 -25.47 6.14
CA GLY A 14 0.84 -24.90 6.14
C GLY A 14 1.25 -24.39 4.75
N GLY A 15 0.96 -25.13 3.69
CA GLY A 15 1.25 -24.66 2.32
C GLY A 15 0.47 -23.40 1.90
N ILE A 16 -0.74 -23.19 2.43
CA ILE A 16 -1.52 -21.96 2.20
C ILE A 16 -0.94 -20.81 3.01
N GLU A 17 -0.57 -21.05 4.27
CA GLU A 17 0.09 -20.05 5.13
C GLU A 17 1.39 -19.53 4.50
N ASP A 18 2.24 -20.42 4.01
CA ASP A 18 3.48 -20.07 3.31
C ASP A 18 3.21 -19.23 2.04
N SER A 19 2.20 -19.62 1.25
CA SER A 19 1.80 -18.87 0.05
C SER A 19 1.27 -17.47 0.39
N VAL A 20 0.49 -17.34 1.47
CA VAL A 20 -0.04 -16.06 1.94
C VAL A 20 1.11 -15.17 2.45
N ASN A 21 2.09 -15.73 3.14
CA ASN A 21 3.26 -15.01 3.62
C ASN A 21 4.13 -14.50 2.45
N GLU A 22 4.38 -15.32 1.42
CA GLU A 22 5.13 -14.91 0.23
C GLU A 22 4.43 -13.76 -0.53
N ILE A 23 3.11 -13.84 -0.68
CA ILE A 23 2.31 -12.76 -1.28
C ILE A 23 2.36 -11.51 -0.42
N SER A 24 2.23 -11.65 0.91
CA SER A 24 2.31 -10.54 1.86
C SER A 24 3.66 -9.82 1.75
N ASP A 25 4.76 -10.55 1.71
CA ASP A 25 6.11 -9.99 1.58
C ASP A 25 6.31 -9.31 0.22
N THR A 26 5.79 -9.90 -0.85
CA THR A 26 5.79 -9.28 -2.18
C THR A 26 5.02 -7.95 -2.18
N ILE A 27 3.84 -7.91 -1.56
CA ILE A 27 3.03 -6.69 -1.44
C ILE A 27 3.76 -5.62 -0.61
N ARG A 28 4.41 -6.00 0.51
CA ARG A 28 5.18 -5.09 1.36
C ARG A 28 6.29 -4.36 0.60
N VAL A 29 6.93 -5.04 -0.35
CA VAL A 29 7.99 -4.46 -1.21
C VAL A 29 7.40 -3.57 -2.30
N ILE A 30 6.32 -4.01 -2.97
CA ILE A 30 5.78 -3.34 -4.16
C ILE A 30 4.88 -2.15 -3.81
N PHE A 31 4.11 -2.22 -2.72
CA PHE A 31 3.11 -1.23 -2.38
C PHE A 31 3.66 0.20 -2.25
N PRO A 32 4.78 0.46 -1.54
CA PRO A 32 5.37 1.79 -1.46
C PRO A 32 5.77 2.36 -2.83
N ILE A 33 6.24 1.50 -3.74
CA ILE A 33 6.67 1.88 -5.09
C ILE A 33 5.46 2.33 -5.91
N ILE A 34 4.40 1.54 -5.93
CA ILE A 34 3.15 1.88 -6.65
C ILE A 34 2.56 3.18 -6.09
N LEU A 35 2.51 3.31 -4.76
CA LEU A 35 1.99 4.50 -4.10
C LEU A 35 2.81 5.75 -4.44
N GLY A 36 4.14 5.64 -4.51
CA GLY A 36 5.03 6.71 -4.96
C GLY A 36 4.80 7.11 -6.42
N VAL A 37 4.60 6.15 -7.33
CA VAL A 37 4.31 6.44 -8.75
C VAL A 37 2.96 7.13 -8.91
N ILE A 38 1.90 6.63 -8.24
CA ILE A 38 0.58 7.26 -8.26
C ILE A 38 0.65 8.69 -7.68
N PHE A 39 1.39 8.87 -6.59
CA PHE A 39 1.62 10.20 -6.00
C PHE A 39 2.31 11.14 -6.97
N LEU A 40 3.37 10.70 -7.64
CA LEU A 40 4.11 11.50 -8.61
C LEU A 40 3.22 11.92 -9.78
N ILE A 41 2.47 10.96 -10.36
CA ILE A 41 1.54 11.23 -11.44
C ILE A 41 0.46 12.24 -10.99
N GLY A 42 -0.15 12.00 -9.83
CA GLY A 42 -1.14 12.90 -9.24
C GLY A 42 -0.59 14.30 -8.97
N PHE A 43 0.65 14.40 -8.48
CA PHE A 43 1.33 15.67 -8.25
C PHE A 43 1.56 16.43 -9.56
N LEU A 44 2.07 15.77 -10.60
CA LEU A 44 2.31 16.37 -11.92
C LEU A 44 1.02 16.85 -12.59
N PHE A 45 -0.08 16.10 -12.48
CA PHE A 45 -1.39 16.55 -12.98
C PHE A 45 -1.91 17.80 -12.23
N ASN A 46 -1.59 17.93 -10.94
CA ASN A 46 -1.92 19.14 -10.17
C ASN A 46 -0.94 20.29 -10.42
N ALA A 47 0.26 20.01 -10.93
CA ALA A 47 1.28 21.03 -11.18
C ALA A 47 0.91 22.02 -12.30
N GLY A 48 0.06 21.60 -13.24
CA GLY A 48 -0.55 22.51 -14.21
C GLY A 48 -1.38 23.64 -13.59
N HIS A 49 -1.85 23.47 -12.35
CA HIS A 49 -2.55 24.54 -11.61
C HIS A 49 -1.62 25.47 -10.81
N PHE A 50 -0.32 25.16 -10.69
CA PHE A 50 0.66 25.96 -9.96
C PHE A 50 1.36 27.04 -10.79
N PHE A 51 1.65 26.77 -12.06
CA PHE A 51 2.61 27.56 -12.83
C PHE A 51 2.04 28.19 -14.12
N GLY A 52 0.73 28.14 -14.34
CA GLY A 52 0.09 28.79 -15.49
C GLY A 52 -0.15 30.30 -15.32
N GLU A 53 -0.37 31.01 -16.43
CA GLU A 53 -0.63 32.47 -16.47
C GLU A 53 -1.92 32.90 -15.71
N ASN A 54 -2.77 31.94 -15.33
CA ASN A 54 -3.94 32.10 -14.44
C ASN A 54 -3.85 31.17 -13.20
N ALA A 55 -2.65 30.90 -12.69
CA ALA A 55 -2.44 29.93 -11.61
C ALA A 55 -3.11 30.36 -10.30
N ASP A 56 -4.12 29.59 -9.89
CA ASP A 56 -4.69 29.65 -8.55
C ASP A 56 -3.87 28.75 -7.62
N MET A 57 -2.76 29.30 -7.14
CA MET A 57 -1.81 28.61 -6.27
C MET A 57 -2.48 28.05 -5.01
N LYS A 58 -3.48 28.76 -4.46
CA LYS A 58 -4.21 28.32 -3.27
C LYS A 58 -4.99 27.03 -3.55
N ARG A 59 -5.66 26.96 -4.70
CA ARG A 59 -6.41 25.77 -5.14
C ARG A 59 -5.50 24.59 -5.47
N GLY A 60 -4.37 24.83 -6.12
CA GLY A 60 -3.35 23.81 -6.37
C GLY A 60 -2.77 23.22 -5.07
N ILE A 61 -2.38 24.09 -4.13
CA ILE A 61 -1.72 23.66 -2.89
C ILE A 61 -2.69 22.84 -2.05
N THR A 62 -3.94 23.27 -1.97
CA THR A 62 -4.98 22.57 -1.20
C THR A 62 -5.18 21.14 -1.70
N ARG A 63 -5.15 20.92 -3.02
CA ARG A 63 -5.29 19.58 -3.61
C ARG A 63 -4.10 18.68 -3.29
N VAL A 64 -2.88 19.21 -3.42
CA VAL A 64 -1.67 18.46 -3.05
C VAL A 64 -1.66 18.13 -1.57
N LEU A 65 -2.02 19.07 -0.70
CA LEU A 65 -2.11 18.84 0.74
C LEU A 65 -3.09 17.72 1.09
N VAL A 66 -4.28 17.72 0.49
CA VAL A 66 -5.27 16.65 0.70
C VAL A 66 -4.71 15.30 0.21
N PHE A 67 -4.03 15.28 -0.93
CA PHE A 67 -3.43 14.06 -1.46
C PHE A 67 -2.32 13.51 -0.55
N VAL A 68 -1.44 14.39 -0.04
CA VAL A 68 -0.38 14.04 0.91
C VAL A 68 -0.98 13.51 2.22
N LEU A 69 -2.05 14.12 2.73
CA LEU A 69 -2.74 13.66 3.93
C LEU A 69 -3.30 12.25 3.77
N ILE A 70 -3.99 11.98 2.66
CA ILE A 70 -4.58 10.67 2.38
C ILE A 70 -3.48 9.63 2.18
N ALA A 71 -2.47 9.93 1.35
CA ALA A 71 -1.35 9.04 1.10
C ALA A 71 -0.59 8.70 2.40
N GLY A 72 -0.34 9.71 3.24
CA GLY A 72 0.30 9.53 4.54
C GLY A 72 -0.52 8.66 5.50
N ALA A 73 -1.83 8.87 5.58
CA ALA A 73 -2.72 8.04 6.40
C ALA A 73 -2.74 6.58 5.92
N VAL A 74 -2.82 6.36 4.60
CA VAL A 74 -2.80 5.03 4.00
C VAL A 74 -1.47 4.31 4.27
N VAL A 75 -0.33 4.98 4.05
CA VAL A 75 0.99 4.42 4.36
C VAL A 75 1.16 4.15 5.85
N GLY A 76 0.69 5.05 6.72
CA GLY A 76 0.77 4.90 8.17
C GLY A 76 -0.03 3.70 8.68
N ILE A 77 -1.27 3.54 8.24
CA ILE A 77 -2.10 2.37 8.57
C ILE A 77 -1.44 1.10 8.05
N PHE A 78 -0.98 1.09 6.79
CA PHE A 78 -0.34 -0.06 6.21
C PHE A 78 0.91 -0.50 6.99
N THR A 79 1.76 0.46 7.36
CA THR A 79 2.97 0.21 8.16
C THR A 79 2.62 -0.32 9.56
N TYR A 80 1.60 0.27 10.20
CA TYR A 80 1.12 -0.19 11.51
C TYR A 80 0.61 -1.64 11.47
N LEU A 81 -0.13 -2.01 10.43
CA LEU A 81 -0.63 -3.37 10.27
C LEU A 81 0.53 -4.38 10.07
N ILE A 82 1.59 -4.01 9.36
CA ILE A 82 2.78 -4.86 9.22
C ILE A 82 3.43 -5.11 10.59
N THR A 83 3.58 -4.08 11.42
CA THR A 83 4.18 -4.21 12.75
C THR A 83 3.36 -5.03 13.75
N LEU A 84 2.09 -5.29 13.48
CA LEU A 84 1.26 -6.18 14.30
C LEU A 84 1.29 -7.64 13.83
N VAL A 85 1.65 -7.86 12.56
CA VAL A 85 1.70 -9.20 11.94
C VAL A 85 3.08 -9.84 12.07
N VAL A 86 4.14 -9.02 12.18
CA VAL A 86 5.53 -9.44 12.44
C VAL A 86 5.80 -9.46 13.95
#